data_AF-A0A1N7KYD6-F1
#
_entry.id   AF-A0A1N7KYD6-F1
#
_cell.length_a   1.000
_cell.length_b   1.000
_cell.length_c   1.000
_cell.angle_alpha   90.00
_cell.angle_beta   90.00
_cell.angle_gamma   90.00
#
_symmetry.space_group_name_H-M   'P 1'
#
loop_
_entity.id
_entity.type
_entity.pdbx_description
1 polymer ?
#
loop_
_entity_poly.entity_id
_entity_poly.type
_entity_poly.pdbx_seq_one_letter_code
_entity_poly.pdbx_strand_id
1 'polypeptide(L)' 'MALSDTPAPGGILFRLPIIGRIARDIEREPDSVFYLIVGILSLLIIGTVQWGLPVLAMAALAAVPVMFVVLILITLG' A
#
# COMPACT_ATOMS: atom_id res chain seq x y z
N MET A 1 22.59 0.31 33.47
CA MET A 1 22.04 1.49 32.77
C MET A 1 22.50 1.44 31.32
N ALA A 2 22.00 0.47 30.57
CA ALA A 2 22.29 0.29 29.15
C ALA A 2 20.93 0.18 28.46
N LEU A 3 20.41 1.31 27.98
CA LEU A 3 19.12 1.38 27.31
C LEU A 3 19.34 1.93 25.89
N SER A 4 18.99 1.07 24.93
CA SER A 4 18.55 1.40 23.58
C SER A 4 19.51 2.13 22.62
N ASP A 5 20.56 1.44 22.17
CA ASP A 5 21.17 1.70 20.85
C ASP A 5 20.59 0.74 19.79
N THR A 6 19.29 0.44 19.86
CA THR A 6 18.61 -0.23 18.76
C THR A 6 18.20 0.87 17.79
N PRO A 7 18.75 0.92 16.55
CA PRO A 7 18.32 1.91 15.58
C PRO A 7 16.81 1.69 15.37
N ALA A 8 15.98 2.64 15.77
CA ALA A 8 14.58 2.63 15.37
C ALA A 8 14.59 2.59 13.83
N PRO A 9 13.95 1.62 13.16
CA PRO A 9 13.93 1.56 11.70
C PRO A 9 13.29 2.85 11.18
N GLY A 10 14.15 3.78 10.79
CA GLY A 10 13.88 5.20 10.68
C GLY A 10 13.57 5.58 9.26
N GLY A 11 12.36 5.24 8.80
CA GLY A 11 11.80 5.73 7.55
C GLY A 11 10.50 6.48 7.79
N ILE A 12 10.24 7.55 7.04
CA ILE A 12 8.93 8.22 7.02
C ILE A 12 7.78 7.23 6.75
N LEU A 13 8.04 6.17 5.97
CA LEU A 13 7.07 5.08 5.76
C LEU A 13 6.72 4.31 7.04
N PHE A 14 7.66 4.08 7.97
CA PHE A 14 7.41 3.38 9.24
C PHE A 14 6.60 4.20 10.24
N ARG A 15 6.51 5.52 10.03
CA ARG A 15 5.74 6.45 10.87
C ARG A 15 4.27 6.54 10.45
N LEU A 16 3.93 6.13 9.23
CA LEU A 16 2.52 6.10 8.81
C LEU A 16 1.83 4.91 9.48
N PRO A 17 0.70 5.11 10.20
CA PRO A 17 0.08 4.05 10.99
C PRO A 17 -0.41 2.87 10.13
N ILE A 18 -0.83 3.16 8.90
CA ILE A 18 -1.33 2.15 7.96
C ILE A 18 -0.19 1.61 7.08
N ILE A 19 0.51 2.49 6.37
CA ILE A 19 1.58 2.10 5.43
C ILE A 19 2.78 1.47 6.16
N GLY A 20 3.16 2.01 7.33
CA GLY A 20 4.27 1.49 8.12
C GLY A 20 3.98 0.14 8.78
N ARG A 21 2.70 -0.20 9.00
CA ARG A 21 2.32 -1.54 9.47
C ARG A 21 2.43 -2.54 8.33
N ILE A 22 1.90 -2.20 7.16
CA ILE A 22 1.99 -3.02 5.95
C ILE A 22 3.46 -3.27 5.57
N ALA A 23 4.30 -2.23 5.61
CA ALA A 23 5.73 -2.35 5.33
C ALA A 23 6.42 -3.33 6.30
N ARG A 24 6.12 -3.25 7.60
CA ARG A 24 6.65 -4.18 8.61
C ARG A 24 6.18 -5.62 8.39
N ASP A 25 4.93 -5.80 7.96
CA ASP A 25 4.38 -7.13 7.70
C ASP A 25 5.01 -7.75 6.43
N ILE A 26 5.25 -6.95 5.39
CA ILE A 26 5.95 -7.38 4.17
C ILE A 26 7.41 -7.73 4.45
N GLU A 27 8.11 -6.96 5.29
CA GLU A 27 9.49 -7.25 5.69
C GLU A 27 9.63 -8.55 6.49
N ARG A 28 8.60 -8.90 7.28
CA ARG A 28 8.57 -10.17 8.03
C ARG A 28 8.26 -11.36 7.14
N GLU A 29 7.32 -11.21 6.22
CA GLU A 29 6.86 -12.28 5.35
C GLU A 29 6.61 -11.71 3.94
N PRO A 30 7.55 -11.88 2.99
CA PRO A 30 7.45 -11.31 1.65
C PRO A 30 6.16 -11.71 0.91
N ASP A 31 5.65 -12.92 1.18
CA ASP A 31 4.42 -13.44 0.59
C ASP A 31 3.16 -12.66 1.02
N SER A 32 3.22 -11.91 2.12
CA SER A 32 2.16 -11.02 2.60
C SER A 32 1.73 -9.98 1.55
N VAL A 33 2.64 -9.58 0.66
CA VAL A 33 2.33 -8.69 -0.48
C VAL A 33 1.25 -9.30 -1.37
N PHE A 34 1.36 -10.58 -1.71
CA PHE A 34 0.39 -11.24 -2.59
C PHE A 34 -0.99 -11.32 -1.94
N TYR A 35 -1.04 -11.60 -0.63
CA TYR A 35 -2.30 -11.58 0.12
C TYR A 35 -2.95 -10.19 0.15
N LEU A 36 -2.15 -9.12 0.29
CA LEU A 36 -2.65 -7.75 0.24
C LEU A 36 -3.26 -7.43 -1.14
N ILE A 37 -2.55 -7.75 -2.22
CA ILE A 37 -3.01 -7.50 -3.59
C ILE A 37 -4.29 -8.28 -3.88
N VAL A 38 -4.31 -9.58 -3.58
CA VAL A 38 -5.48 -10.44 -3.78
C VAL A 38 -6.65 -9.98 -2.91
N GLY A 39 -6.39 -9.54 -1.68
CA GLY A 39 -7.41 -8.99 -0.79
C GLY A 39 -8.06 -7.70 -1.33
N ILE A 40 -7.25 -6.76 -1.81
CA ILE A 40 -7.74 -5.53 -2.46
C ILE A 40 -8.55 -5.87 -3.72
N LEU A 41 -8.05 -6.78 -4.55
CA LEU A 41 -8.75 -7.24 -5.75
C LEU A 41 -10.08 -7.89 -5.40
N SER A 42 -10.12 -8.71 -4.36
CA SER A 42 -11.35 -9.37 -3.89
C SER A 42 -12.38 -8.34 -3.41
N LEU A 43 -11.95 -7.32 -2.65
CA LEU A 43 -12.81 -6.22 -2.23
C LEU A 43 -13.35 -5.42 -3.42
N LEU A 44 -12.52 -5.19 -4.44
CA LEU A 44 -12.92 -4.52 -5.66
C LEU A 44 -13.99 -5.32 -6.41
N ILE A 45 -13.82 -6.64 -6.52
CA ILE A 45 -14.79 -7.54 -7.16
C ILE A 45 -16.11 -7.50 -6.40
N ILE A 46 -16.09 -7.69 -5.09
CA ILE A 46 -17.30 -7.68 -4.25
C ILE A 46 -18.01 -6.32 -4.35
N GLY A 47 -17.26 -5.22 -4.28
CA GLY A 47 -17.81 -3.88 -4.45
C GLY A 47 -18.42 -3.67 -5.83
N THR A 48 -17.76 -4.17 -6.88
CA THR A 48 -18.26 -4.08 -8.25
C THR A 48 -19.53 -4.90 -8.45
N VAL A 49 -19.63 -6.09 -7.86
CA VAL A 49 -20.86 -6.90 -7.90
C VAL A 49 -22.01 -6.19 -7.16
N GLN A 50 -21.72 -5.54 -6.04
CA GLN A 50 -22.73 -4.89 -5.21
C GLN A 50 -23.24 -3.56 -5.78
N TRP A 51 -22.38 -2.76 -6.42
CA TRP A 51 -22.68 -1.38 -6.84
C TRP A 51 -22.48 -1.12 -8.33
N GLY A 52 -21.77 -2.00 -9.05
CA GLY A 52 -21.48 -1.87 -10.48
C GLY A 52 -20.38 -0.85 -10.81
N LEU A 53 -20.64 -0.07 -11.86
CA LEU A 53 -19.69 0.89 -12.44
C LEU A 53 -19.13 1.95 -11.47
N PRO A 54 -19.89 2.49 -10.49
CA PRO A 54 -19.37 3.50 -9.55
C PRO A 54 -18.13 3.04 -8.78
N VAL A 55 -18.06 1.77 -8.38
CA VAL A 55 -16.90 1.24 -7.65
C VAL A 55 -15.67 1.19 -8.55
N LEU A 56 -15.84 0.79 -9.81
CA LEU A 56 -14.76 0.83 -10.80
C LEU A 56 -14.29 2.26 -11.07
N ALA A 57 -15.21 3.23 -11.16
CA ALA A 57 -14.87 4.64 -11.34
C ALA A 57 -14.07 5.19 -10.15
N MET A 58 -14.46 4.85 -8.92
CA MET A 58 -13.73 5.25 -7.71
C MET A 58 -12.37 4.57 -7.60
N ALA A 59 -12.27 3.29 -7.99
CA ALA A 59 -10.98 2.59 -8.04
C ALA A 59 -10.04 3.21 -9.08
N ALA A 60 -10.55 3.58 -10.26
CA ALA A 60 -9.79 4.29 -11.27
C ALA A 60 -9.34 5.67 -10.75
N LEU A 61 -10.21 6.41 -10.06
CA LEU A 61 -9.89 7.69 -9.44
C LEU A 61 -8.78 7.55 -8.38
N ALA A 62 -8.83 6.50 -7.55
CA ALA A 62 -7.79 6.21 -6.57
C ALA A 62 -6.44 5.83 -7.22
N ALA A 63 -6.45 5.28 -8.44
CA ALA A 63 -5.23 4.97 -9.19
C ALA A 63 -4.57 6.21 -9.83
N VAL A 64 -5.30 7.32 -10.01
CA VAL A 64 -4.76 8.58 -10.57
C VAL A 64 -3.49 9.06 -9.86
N PRO A 65 -3.46 9.27 -8.53
CA PRO A 65 -2.24 9.69 -7.85
C PRO A 65 -1.11 8.67 -7.97
N VAL A 66 -1.43 7.37 -8.02
CA VAL A 66 -0.43 6.30 -8.22
C VAL A 66 0.24 6.48 -9.58
N MET A 67 -0.54 6.70 -10.64
CA MET A 67 -0.01 6.94 -11.97
C MET A 67 0.83 8.22 -12.03
N PHE A 68 0.42 9.30 -11.35
CA PHE A 68 1.26 10.51 -11.25
C PHE A 68 2.61 10.21 -10.59
N VAL A 69 2.63 9.48 -9.48
CA VAL A 69 3.88 9.07 -8.82
C VAL A 69 4.74 8.23 -9.76
N VAL A 70 4.15 7.24 -10.44
CA VAL A 70 4.86 6.40 -11.42
C VAL A 70 5.47 7.25 -12.53
N LEU A 71 4.71 8.19 -13.11
CA LEU A 71 5.20 9.09 -14.15
C LEU A 71 6.33 9.99 -13.65
N ILE A 72 6.22 10.53 -12.43
CA ILE A 72 7.27 11.33 -11.82
C ILE A 72 8.54 10.48 -11.62
N LEU A 73 8.41 9.26 -11.09
CA LEU A 73 9.54 8.35 -10.89
C LEU A 73 10.22 8.02 -12.22
N ILE A 74 9.45 7.70 -13.25
CA ILE A 74 9.98 7.45 -14.60
C ILE A 74 10.69 8.69 -15.16
N THR A 75 10.19 9.88 -14.88
CA THR A 75 10.80 11.14 -15.35
C THR A 75 12.10 11.46 -14.61
N LEU A 76 12.26 11.00 -13.36
CA LEU A 76 13.44 11.23 -12.53
C LEU A 76 14.60 10.26 -12.84
N GLY A 77 14.32 9.11 -13.46
CA GLY A 77 15.30 8.06 -13.78
C GLY A 77 15.61 7.15 -12.60
#